data_AF-A0A2G2E5Y1-F1
#
_entry.id   AF-A0A2G2E5Y1-F1
#
_cell.length_a   1.000
_cell.length_b   1.000
_cell.length_c   1.000
_cell.angle_alpha   90.00
_cell.angle_beta   90.00
_cell.angle_gamma   90.00
#
_symmetry.space_group_name_H-M   'P 1'
#
loop_
_entity.id
_entity.type
_entity.pdbx_description
1 polymer ?
#
loop_
_entity_poly.entity_id
_entity_poly.type
_entity_poly.pdbx_seq_one_letter_code
_entity_poly.pdbx_strand_id
1 'polypeptide(L)'
;MKDTIGNKQVIRATKILAVWTFLWVGSMALGTFGPKFIWNENTTLTIIGVIINAIFGAGMIFANIRHLNSLDELQRKIQVEAMGVALGVGVVGGLTYSMLDTTNLMEGDAEISIVVILISITYAITLAIGQIRYK
;
A
#
# COMPACT_ATOMS: atom_id res chain seq x y z
N MET A 1 -7.30 -27.08 20.20
CA MET A 1 -7.19 -25.78 20.93
C MET A 1 -6.14 -24.82 20.36
N LYS A 2 -5.01 -25.29 19.81
CA LYS A 2 -4.02 -24.39 19.16
C LYS A 2 -4.57 -23.65 17.92
N ASP A 3 -5.35 -24.32 17.06
CA ASP A 3 -5.94 -23.71 15.85
C ASP A 3 -6.92 -22.57 16.14
N THR A 4 -7.72 -22.69 17.20
CA THR A 4 -8.70 -21.65 17.57
C THR A 4 -8.05 -20.39 18.13
N ILE A 5 -6.85 -20.49 18.70
CA ILE A 5 -6.09 -19.33 19.18
C ILE A 5 -5.40 -18.63 18.01
N GLY A 6 -4.79 -19.39 17.08
CA GLY A 6 -4.15 -18.85 15.87
C GLY A 6 -5.13 -18.05 15.01
N ASN A 7 -6.31 -18.60 14.75
CA ASN A 7 -7.33 -17.93 13.94
C ASN A 7 -7.82 -16.60 14.58
N LYS A 8 -7.97 -16.56 15.91
CA LYS A 8 -8.32 -15.32 16.62
C LYS A 8 -7.26 -14.22 16.47
N GLN A 9 -5.97 -14.59 16.43
CA GLN A 9 -4.88 -13.64 16.23
C GLN A 9 -4.90 -13.07 14.81
N VAL A 10 -5.09 -13.92 13.80
CA VAL A 10 -5.21 -13.50 12.39
C VAL A 10 -6.36 -12.51 12.23
N ILE A 11 -7.57 -12.86 12.69
CA ILE A 11 -8.76 -12.00 12.59
C ILE A 11 -8.51 -10.64 13.25
N ARG A 12 -7.89 -10.64 14.44
CA ARG A 12 -7.56 -9.39 15.15
C ARG A 12 -6.57 -8.55 14.36
N ALA A 13 -5.52 -9.16 13.81
CA ALA A 13 -4.51 -8.45 13.02
C ALA A 13 -5.12 -7.88 11.73
N THR A 14 -5.99 -8.63 11.05
CA THR A 14 -6.72 -8.15 9.86
C THR A 14 -7.63 -6.97 10.18
N LYS A 15 -8.35 -6.99 11.32
CA LYS A 15 -9.17 -5.84 11.75
C LYS A 15 -8.32 -4.60 12.03
N ILE A 16 -7.19 -4.77 12.72
CA ILE A 16 -6.26 -3.67 13.00
C ILE A 16 -5.71 -3.10 11.70
N LEU A 17 -5.29 -3.96 10.76
CA LEU A 17 -4.85 -3.55 9.43
C LEU A 17 -5.94 -2.75 8.71
N ALA A 18 -7.17 -3.26 8.66
CA ALA A 18 -8.28 -2.55 8.01
C ALA A 18 -8.50 -1.15 8.59
N VAL A 19 -8.51 -1.01 9.93
CA VAL A 19 -8.65 0.29 10.59
C VAL A 19 -7.52 1.25 10.20
N TRP A 20 -6.26 0.80 10.25
CA TRP A 20 -5.13 1.64 9.87
C TRP A 20 -5.14 2.02 8.39
N THR A 21 -5.54 1.10 7.50
CA THR A 21 -5.73 1.38 6.08
C THR A 21 -6.80 2.45 5.87
N PHE A 22 -7.95 2.35 6.53
CA PHE A 22 -9.01 3.36 6.44
C PHE A 22 -8.57 4.71 6.99
N LEU A 23 -7.85 4.74 8.13
CA LEU A 23 -7.30 5.97 8.69
C LEU A 23 -6.32 6.63 7.72
N TRP A 24 -5.41 5.85 7.13
CA TRP A 24 -4.42 6.38 6.18
C TRP A 24 -5.05 6.85 4.87
N VAL A 25 -5.96 6.09 4.27
CA VAL A 25 -6.67 6.51 3.04
C VAL A 25 -7.55 7.73 3.32
N GLY A 26 -8.23 7.75 4.48
CA GLY A 26 -9.02 8.90 4.91
C GLY A 26 -8.18 10.15 5.11
N SER A 27 -7.00 10.04 5.74
CA SER A 27 -6.09 11.19 5.88
C SER A 27 -5.46 11.61 4.56
N MET A 28 -5.26 10.69 3.61
CA MET A 28 -4.81 11.01 2.26
C MET A 28 -5.87 11.83 1.52
N ALA A 29 -7.13 11.39 1.56
CA ALA A 29 -8.25 12.15 1.02
C ALA A 29 -8.37 13.53 1.67
N LEU A 30 -8.24 13.63 3.00
CA LEU A 30 -8.22 14.92 3.70
C LEU A 30 -7.01 15.79 3.32
N GLY A 31 -5.82 15.22 3.16
CA GLY A 31 -4.62 15.96 2.75
C GLY A 31 -4.71 16.50 1.32
N THR A 32 -5.35 15.76 0.41
CA THR A 32 -5.54 16.15 -0.98
C THR A 32 -6.70 17.13 -1.17
N PHE A 33 -7.84 16.89 -0.51
CA PHE A 33 -9.06 17.68 -0.73
C PHE A 33 -9.30 18.75 0.34
N GLY A 34 -8.79 18.58 1.55
CA GLY A 34 -8.95 19.52 2.66
C GLY A 34 -8.47 20.94 2.38
N PRO A 35 -7.33 21.17 1.68
CA PRO A 35 -6.90 22.52 1.31
C PRO A 35 -7.93 23.27 0.50
N LYS A 36 -8.56 22.58 -0.46
CA LYS A 36 -9.54 23.20 -1.34
C LYS A 36 -10.91 23.37 -0.70
N PHE A 37 -11.36 22.43 0.12
CA PHE A 37 -12.75 22.37 0.57
C PHE A 37 -12.99 22.65 2.06
N ILE A 38 -11.97 22.61 2.91
CA ILE A 38 -12.14 22.69 4.37
C ILE A 38 -11.40 23.90 4.97
N TRP A 39 -10.14 24.12 4.56
CA TRP A 39 -9.27 25.12 5.21
C TRP A 39 -8.74 26.22 4.28
N ASN A 40 -9.41 26.48 3.15
CA ASN A 40 -9.20 27.64 2.26
C ASN A 40 -7.73 27.89 1.89
N GLU A 41 -7.05 26.86 1.40
CA GLU A 41 -5.65 26.89 0.96
C GLU A 41 -4.65 27.33 2.04
N ASN A 42 -5.01 27.18 3.33
CA ASN A 42 -4.10 27.44 4.43
C ASN A 42 -2.91 26.46 4.42
N THR A 43 -1.71 26.99 4.16
CA THR A 43 -0.47 26.23 4.06
C THR A 43 -0.11 25.50 5.37
N THR A 44 -0.30 26.15 6.52
CA THR A 44 0.03 25.55 7.83
C THR A 44 -0.85 24.34 8.11
N LEU A 45 -2.16 24.43 7.88
CA LEU A 45 -3.08 23.30 8.05
C LEU A 45 -2.80 22.17 7.05
N THR A 46 -2.40 22.51 5.83
CA THR A 46 -1.98 21.53 4.82
C THR A 46 -0.74 20.77 5.26
N ILE A 47 0.30 21.45 5.76
CA ILE A 47 1.51 20.82 6.30
C ILE A 47 1.17 19.87 7.45
N ILE A 48 0.31 20.31 8.38
CA ILE A 48 -0.16 19.46 9.49
C ILE A 48 -0.89 18.22 8.94
N GLY A 49 -1.77 18.38 7.95
CA GLY A 49 -2.47 17.28 7.30
C GLY A 49 -1.53 16.26 6.65
N VAL A 50 -0.49 16.72 5.96
CA VAL A 50 0.54 15.85 5.36
C VAL A 50 1.33 15.09 6.43
N ILE A 51 1.72 15.74 7.53
CA ILE A 51 2.41 15.08 8.65
C ILE A 51 1.51 14.00 9.28
N ILE A 52 0.23 14.30 9.50
CA ILE A 52 -0.74 13.33 10.02
C ILE A 52 -0.90 12.15 9.05
N ASN A 53 -0.96 12.42 7.74
CA ASN A 53 -1.02 11.37 6.74
C ASN A 53 0.21 10.45 6.79
N ALA A 54 1.41 11.01 6.91
CA ALA A 54 2.64 10.25 7.04
C ALA A 54 2.65 9.38 8.32
N ILE A 55 2.18 9.91 9.46
CA ILE A 55 2.07 9.16 10.72
C ILE A 55 1.10 7.98 10.57
N PHE A 56 -0.07 8.20 9.96
CA PHE A 56 -1.02 7.11 9.71
C PHE A 56 -0.48 6.09 8.71
N GLY A 57 0.29 6.53 7.71
CA GLY A 57 0.99 5.65 6.78
C GLY A 57 1.98 4.75 7.50
N ALA A 58 2.79 5.30 8.41
CA ALA A 58 3.69 4.50 9.25
C ALA A 58 2.91 3.48 10.10
N GLY A 59 1.81 3.89 10.73
CA GLY A 59 0.93 3.00 11.48
C GLY A 59 0.36 1.85 10.64
N MET A 60 -0.07 2.15 9.40
CA MET A 60 -0.54 1.14 8.44
C MET A 60 0.57 0.15 8.07
N ILE A 61 1.80 0.61 7.85
CA ILE A 61 2.95 -0.28 7.59
C ILE A 61 3.16 -1.25 8.76
N PHE A 62 3.20 -0.76 10.00
CA PHE A 62 3.36 -1.63 11.18
C PHE A 62 2.19 -2.62 11.34
N ALA A 63 0.96 -2.17 11.04
CA ALA A 63 -0.21 -3.04 11.05
C ALA A 63 -0.12 -4.14 9.98
N ASN A 64 0.39 -3.82 8.79
CA ASN A 64 0.60 -4.80 7.72
C ASN A 64 1.66 -5.83 8.10
N ILE A 65 2.80 -5.39 8.66
CA ILE A 65 3.83 -6.30 9.17
C ILE A 65 3.24 -7.25 10.23
N ARG A 66 2.42 -6.72 11.16
CA ARG A 66 1.74 -7.53 12.18
C ARG A 66 0.76 -8.54 11.56
N HIS A 67 0.03 -8.15 10.52
CA HIS A 67 -0.86 -9.05 9.80
C HIS A 67 -0.08 -10.20 9.14
N LEU A 68 0.99 -9.90 8.39
CA LEU A 68 1.82 -10.92 7.76
C LEU A 68 2.43 -11.90 8.76
N ASN A 69 2.89 -11.41 9.91
CA ASN A 69 3.45 -12.26 10.96
C ASN A 69 2.40 -13.11 11.70
N SER A 70 1.11 -12.82 11.53
CA SER A 70 0.03 -13.62 12.13
C SER A 70 -0.41 -14.79 11.23
N LEU A 71 -0.06 -14.75 9.95
CA LEU A 71 -0.39 -15.79 8.98
C LEU A 71 0.44 -17.06 9.23
N ASP A 72 -0.05 -18.20 8.74
CA ASP A 72 0.75 -19.42 8.67
C ASP A 72 1.93 -19.26 7.70
N GLU A 73 2.91 -20.17 7.79
CA GLU A 73 4.15 -20.09 7.02
C GLU A 73 3.92 -20.07 5.51
N LEU A 74 2.95 -20.85 5.02
CA LEU A 74 2.65 -20.95 3.60
C LEU A 74 2.02 -19.64 3.08
N GLN A 75 0.99 -19.14 3.76
CA GLN A 75 0.34 -17.87 3.40
C GLN A 75 1.30 -16.69 3.51
N ARG A 76 2.12 -16.63 4.58
CA ARG A 76 3.14 -15.59 4.73
C ARG A 76 4.16 -15.63 3.60
N LYS A 77 4.62 -16.81 3.20
CA LYS A 77 5.55 -16.97 2.07
C LYS A 77 4.95 -16.44 0.77
N ILE A 78 3.74 -16.87 0.43
CA ILE A 78 3.02 -16.43 -0.78
C ILE A 78 2.87 -14.90 -0.81
N GLN A 79 2.49 -14.32 0.32
CA GLN A 79 2.34 -12.87 0.47
C GLN A 79 3.65 -12.11 0.26
N VAL A 80 4.74 -12.56 0.91
CA VAL A 80 6.05 -11.91 0.81
C VAL A 80 6.65 -12.05 -0.60
N GLU A 81 6.51 -13.20 -1.25
CA GLU A 81 6.93 -13.39 -2.64
C GLU A 81 6.16 -12.45 -3.58
N ALA A 82 4.84 -12.33 -3.43
CA ALA A 82 4.02 -11.40 -4.21
C ALA A 82 4.43 -9.94 -3.99
N MET A 83 4.71 -9.54 -2.74
CA MET A 83 5.23 -8.20 -2.43
C MET A 83 6.60 -7.96 -3.04
N GLY A 84 7.48 -8.97 -3.05
CA GLY A 84 8.81 -8.88 -3.67
C GLY A 84 8.74 -8.66 -5.19
N VAL A 85 7.84 -9.37 -5.87
CA VAL A 85 7.62 -9.17 -7.32
C VAL A 85 7.03 -7.79 -7.58
N ALA A 86 6.02 -7.37 -6.80
CA ALA A 86 5.40 -6.06 -6.95
C ALA A 86 6.39 -4.91 -6.70
N LEU A 87 7.27 -5.04 -5.71
CA LEU A 87 8.37 -4.09 -5.45
C LEU A 87 9.32 -4.04 -6.65
N GLY A 88 9.75 -5.19 -7.17
CA GLY A 88 10.65 -5.25 -8.33
C GLY A 88 10.05 -4.59 -9.56
N VAL A 89 8.78 -4.88 -9.88
CA VAL A 89 8.06 -4.23 -10.99
C VAL A 89 7.88 -2.73 -10.73
N GLY A 90 7.57 -2.33 -9.50
CA GLY A 90 7.45 -0.92 -9.15
C GLY A 90 8.75 -0.13 -9.35
N VAL A 91 9.88 -0.68 -8.90
CA VAL A 91 11.19 -0.04 -9.05
C VAL A 91 11.62 -0.02 -10.50
N VAL A 92 11.63 -1.17 -11.18
CA VAL A 92 12.08 -1.26 -12.58
C VAL A 92 11.14 -0.47 -13.49
N GLY A 93 9.84 -0.74 -13.40
CA GLY A 93 8.81 -0.08 -14.20
C GLY A 93 8.71 1.42 -13.92
N GLY A 94 8.73 1.83 -12.65
CA GLY A 94 8.65 3.24 -12.27
C GLY A 94 9.87 4.05 -12.72
N LEU A 95 11.08 3.50 -12.60
CA LEU A 95 12.30 4.17 -13.07
C LEU A 95 12.35 4.24 -14.60
N THR A 96 11.97 3.16 -15.31
CA THR A 96 11.86 3.19 -16.78
C THR A 96 10.80 4.20 -17.23
N TYR A 97 9.67 4.29 -16.52
CA TYR A 97 8.60 5.24 -16.82
C TYR A 97 9.07 6.69 -16.63
N SER A 98 9.78 6.98 -15.53
CA SER A 98 10.41 8.29 -15.31
C SER A 98 11.51 8.59 -16.34
N MET A 99 12.22 7.58 -16.83
CA MET A 99 13.23 7.78 -17.89
C MET A 99 12.57 8.16 -19.22
N LEU A 100 11.43 7.57 -19.58
CA LEU A 100 10.69 7.94 -20.79
C LEU A 100 10.25 9.40 -20.78
N ASP A 101 9.78 9.87 -19.63
CA ASP A 101 9.40 11.26 -19.40
C ASP A 101 10.62 12.20 -19.51
N THR A 102 11.68 11.95 -18.73
CA THR A 102 12.89 12.80 -18.75
C THR A 102 13.66 12.80 -20.07
N THR A 103 13.46 11.79 -20.93
CA THR A 103 14.05 11.71 -22.28
C THR A 103 13.15 12.26 -23.39
N ASN A 104 11.96 12.80 -23.06
CA ASN A 104 10.96 13.29 -24.01
C ASN A 104 10.54 12.24 -25.06
N LEU A 105 10.55 10.96 -24.68
CA LEU A 105 10.11 9.86 -25.55
C LEU A 105 8.60 9.60 -25.43
N MET A 106 7.91 10.28 -24.51
CA MET A 106 6.48 10.14 -24.26
C MET A 106 5.79 11.50 -24.31
N GLU A 107 4.60 11.54 -24.90
CA GLU A 107 3.70 12.70 -24.87
C GLU A 107 2.90 12.69 -23.55
N GLY A 108 3.54 13.02 -22.44
CA GLY A 108 2.90 13.14 -21.12
C GLY A 108 3.87 12.96 -19.95
N ASP A 109 3.48 13.47 -18.78
CA ASP A 109 4.28 13.41 -17.55
C ASP A 109 4.19 12.03 -16.90
N ALA A 110 5.27 11.59 -16.26
CA ALA A 110 5.26 10.35 -15.49
C ALA A 110 4.50 10.50 -14.17
N GLU A 111 3.20 10.17 -14.17
CA GLU A 111 2.40 10.20 -12.96
C GLU A 111 2.62 8.97 -12.06
N ILE A 112 2.79 9.21 -10.75
CA ILE A 112 2.91 8.15 -9.75
C ILE A 112 1.66 7.25 -9.67
N SER A 113 0.49 7.76 -10.08
CA SER A 113 -0.79 7.05 -10.11
C SER A 113 -0.69 5.76 -10.96
N ILE A 114 -0.06 5.85 -12.14
CA ILE A 114 0.12 4.73 -13.07
C ILE A 114 1.05 3.66 -12.47
N VAL A 115 2.13 4.09 -11.82
CA VAL A 115 3.06 3.17 -11.15
C VAL A 115 2.37 2.44 -9.99
N VAL A 116 1.54 3.13 -9.20
CA VAL A 116 0.78 2.51 -8.11
C VAL A 116 -0.24 1.49 -8.64
N ILE A 117 -0.92 1.79 -9.75
CA ILE A 117 -1.83 0.85 -10.41
C ILE A 117 -1.07 -0.39 -10.89
N LEU A 118 0.08 -0.20 -11.54
CA LEU A 118 0.94 -1.29 -12.00
C LEU A 118 1.33 -2.23 -10.85
N ILE A 119 1.88 -1.67 -9.76
CA ILE A 119 2.28 -2.43 -8.56
C ILE A 119 1.10 -3.20 -7.98
N SER A 120 -0.08 -2.57 -7.90
CA SER A 120 -1.29 -3.18 -7.33
C SER A 120 -1.77 -4.38 -8.16
N ILE A 121 -1.80 -4.23 -9.50
CA ILE A 121 -2.18 -5.32 -10.42
C ILE A 121 -1.15 -6.44 -10.35
N THR A 122 0.14 -6.12 -10.39
CA THR A 122 1.22 -7.11 -10.28
C THR A 122 1.09 -7.91 -8.98
N TYR A 123 0.94 -7.23 -7.84
CA TYR A 123 0.76 -7.89 -6.55
C TYR A 123 -0.46 -8.82 -6.56
N ALA A 124 -1.61 -8.37 -7.07
CA ALA A 124 -2.84 -9.16 -7.11
C ALA A 124 -2.69 -10.42 -8.00
N ILE A 125 -2.07 -10.29 -9.18
CA ILE A 125 -1.81 -11.41 -10.09
C ILE A 125 -0.83 -12.40 -9.45
N THR A 126 0.29 -11.93 -8.90
CA THR A 126 1.28 -12.82 -8.27
C THR A 126 0.70 -13.53 -7.06
N LEU A 127 -0.13 -12.85 -6.26
CA LEU A 127 -0.84 -13.44 -5.14
C LEU A 127 -1.79 -14.56 -5.59
N ALA A 128 -2.60 -14.29 -6.63
CA ALA A 128 -3.54 -15.28 -7.18
C ALA A 128 -2.80 -16.52 -7.72
N ILE A 129 -1.70 -16.33 -8.46
CA ILE A 129 -0.86 -17.42 -8.96
C ILE A 129 -0.28 -18.24 -7.80
N GLY A 130 0.25 -17.56 -6.76
CA GLY A 130 0.76 -18.23 -5.57
C GLY A 130 -0.30 -19.08 -4.87
N GLN A 131 -1.50 -18.53 -4.68
CA GLN A 131 -2.61 -19.27 -4.08
C GLN A 131 -3.04 -20.49 -4.91
N ILE A 132 -3.02 -20.41 -6.24
CA ILE A 132 -3.37 -21.54 -7.12
C ILE A 132 -2.28 -22.62 -7.07
N ARG A 133 -1.00 -22.24 -7.03
CA ARG A 133 0.13 -23.17 -7.05
C ARG A 133 0.26 -24.03 -5.80
N TYR A 134 -0.18 -23.51 -4.65
CA TYR A 134 -0.06 -24.15 -3.34
C TYR A 134 -1.38 -24.71 -2.80
N LYS A 135 -2.45 -24.70 -3.61
CA LYS A 135 -3.64 -25.52 -3.39
C LYS A 135 -3.38 -26.97 -3.79
#